data_AF-A0A164T454-F1
#
_entry.id   AF-A0A164T454-F1
#
_cell.length_a   1.000
_cell.length_b   1.000
_cell.length_c   1.000
_cell.angle_alpha   90.00
_cell.angle_beta   90.00
_cell.angle_gamma   90.00
#
_symmetry.space_group_name_H-M   'P 1'
#
loop_
_entity.id
_entity.type
_entity.pdbx_description
1 polymer ?
#
loop_
_entity_poly.entity_id
_entity_poly.type
_entity_poly.pdbx_seq_one_letter_code
_entity_poly.pdbx_strand_id
1 'polypeptide(L)'
;MRRRREEIEQELGPWGSFETAENWRVAEFLMTSGLSGSKRDEFLKLSAVRQHSIKALNGTHHYPQIQERLDLPFDDDTKLCEMIDDLPQSPDWHSRTLTIQGDALDDAGKIMKEEHTMYYRNPIECVQALLGSTHLRDHLEYEPVKKWLESQDAPRERVFDEMNTGDLWHELQVSTVLSSGHYEDCRLTI
;
A
#
# COMPACT_ATOMS: atom_id res chain seq x y z
N MET A 1 -14.54 8.50 2.41
CA MET A 1 -13.33 7.75 1.98
C MET A 1 -12.59 7.15 3.16
N ARG A 2 -12.11 7.94 4.14
CA ARG A 2 -11.37 7.46 5.34
C ARG A 2 -12.03 6.27 6.07
N ARG A 3 -13.32 6.38 6.38
CA ARG A 3 -14.06 5.34 7.11
C ARG A 3 -14.14 4.01 6.34
N ARG A 4 -14.35 4.05 5.01
CA ARG A 4 -14.50 2.86 4.17
C ARG A 4 -13.20 2.04 4.09
N ARG A 5 -12.03 2.69 4.02
CA ARG A 5 -10.75 1.96 3.95
C ARG A 5 -10.35 1.37 5.30
N GLU A 6 -10.53 2.12 6.38
CA GLU A 6 -10.32 1.63 7.74
C GLU A 6 -11.28 0.46 8.05
N GLU A 7 -12.54 0.55 7.63
CA GLU A 7 -13.53 -0.55 7.72
C GLU A 7 -13.09 -1.77 6.90
N ILE A 8 -12.64 -1.60 5.65
CA ILE A 8 -12.15 -2.70 4.79
C ILE A 8 -10.86 -3.34 5.36
N GLU A 9 -9.90 -2.54 5.83
CA GLU A 9 -8.66 -3.05 6.45
C GLU A 9 -8.95 -3.76 7.80
N GLN A 10 -9.94 -3.29 8.57
CA GLN A 10 -10.36 -3.94 9.82
C GLN A 10 -11.19 -5.20 9.59
N GLU A 11 -12.07 -5.23 8.58
CA GLU A 11 -12.93 -6.37 8.27
C GLU A 11 -12.17 -7.51 7.56
N LEU A 12 -11.24 -7.18 6.64
CA LEU A 12 -10.51 -8.19 5.85
C LEU A 12 -9.17 -8.60 6.48
N GLY A 13 -8.68 -7.85 7.47
CA GLY A 13 -7.37 -8.08 8.06
C GLY A 13 -6.21 -7.76 7.09
N PRO A 14 -4.95 -8.03 7.49
CA PRO A 14 -3.75 -7.60 6.76
C PRO A 14 -3.59 -8.24 5.37
N TRP A 15 -4.33 -9.32 5.08
CA TRP A 15 -4.21 -10.09 3.85
C TRP A 15 -5.43 -9.94 2.93
N GLY A 16 -6.37 -9.04 3.25
CA GLY A 16 -7.53 -8.81 2.38
C GLY A 16 -8.39 -10.06 2.22
N SER A 17 -8.98 -10.22 1.03
CA SER A 17 -9.79 -11.39 0.65
C SER A 17 -9.00 -12.71 0.64
N PHE A 18 -7.67 -12.69 0.79
CA PHE A 18 -6.83 -13.90 0.74
C PHE A 18 -6.82 -14.71 2.04
N GLU A 19 -7.36 -14.16 3.12
CA GLU A 19 -7.53 -14.77 4.46
C GLU A 19 -6.23 -15.09 5.21
N THR A 20 -5.18 -15.56 4.52
CA THR A 20 -3.91 -15.99 5.10
C THR A 20 -2.70 -15.41 4.36
N ALA A 21 -1.59 -15.30 5.09
CA ALA A 21 -0.30 -14.87 4.55
C ALA A 21 0.23 -15.81 3.45
N GLU A 22 -0.05 -17.11 3.56
CA GLU A 22 0.40 -18.12 2.60
C GLU A 22 -0.33 -17.99 1.27
N ASN A 23 -1.66 -17.82 1.30
CA ASN A 23 -2.48 -17.56 0.12
C ASN A 23 -2.04 -16.27 -0.58
N TRP A 24 -1.78 -15.21 0.20
CA TRP A 24 -1.25 -13.96 -0.31
C TRP A 24 0.11 -14.16 -1.01
N ARG A 25 1.03 -14.89 -0.39
CA ARG A 25 2.38 -15.12 -0.96
C ARG A 25 2.34 -15.85 -2.30
N VAL A 26 1.39 -16.76 -2.47
CA VAL A 26 1.17 -17.45 -3.75
C VAL A 26 0.61 -16.49 -4.79
N ALA A 27 -0.39 -15.68 -4.42
CA ALA A 27 -0.96 -14.66 -5.28
C ALA A 27 0.10 -13.64 -5.73
N GLU A 28 0.87 -13.10 -4.79
CA GLU A 28 1.98 -12.18 -5.04
C GLU A 28 2.97 -12.79 -6.03
N PHE A 29 3.45 -14.01 -5.76
CA PHE A 29 4.37 -14.69 -6.66
C PHE A 29 3.81 -14.83 -8.08
N LEU A 30 2.55 -15.25 -8.22
CA LEU A 30 1.92 -15.41 -9.53
C LEU A 30 1.81 -14.06 -10.26
N MET A 31 1.46 -12.99 -9.56
CA MET A 31 1.31 -11.65 -10.13
C MET A 31 2.66 -11.01 -10.49
N THR A 32 3.73 -11.25 -9.73
CA THR A 32 5.05 -10.64 -9.95
C THR A 32 6.00 -11.49 -10.80
N SER A 33 5.68 -12.77 -11.03
CA SER A 33 6.53 -13.71 -11.80
C SER A 33 6.62 -13.41 -13.30
N GLY A 34 5.78 -12.52 -13.83
CA GLY A 34 5.68 -12.23 -15.27
C GLY A 34 5.05 -13.36 -16.09
N LEU A 35 4.41 -14.34 -15.43
CA LEU A 35 3.61 -15.35 -16.11
C LEU A 35 2.41 -14.70 -16.81
N SER A 36 2.09 -15.17 -18.02
CA SER A 36 0.85 -14.79 -18.69
C SER A 36 -0.36 -15.31 -17.92
N GLY A 37 -1.52 -14.65 -18.05
CA GLY A 37 -2.76 -15.10 -17.43
C GLY A 37 -3.07 -16.57 -17.76
N SER A 38 -2.87 -16.98 -19.01
CA SER A 38 -3.03 -18.38 -19.43
C SER A 38 -2.14 -19.38 -18.70
N LYS A 39 -0.90 -19.01 -18.36
CA LYS A 39 0.03 -19.87 -17.61
C LYS A 39 -0.30 -19.91 -16.12
N ARG A 40 -0.79 -18.80 -15.56
CA ARG A 40 -1.32 -18.78 -14.19
C ARG A 40 -2.54 -19.69 -14.09
N ASP A 41 -3.42 -19.63 -15.08
CA ASP A 41 -4.57 -20.52 -15.24
C ASP A 41 -4.16 -22.01 -15.30
N GLU A 42 -3.15 -22.34 -16.09
CA GLU A 42 -2.60 -23.70 -16.19
C GLU A 42 -2.04 -24.17 -14.84
N PHE A 43 -1.26 -23.32 -14.18
CA PHE A 43 -0.71 -23.59 -12.85
C PHE A 43 -1.81 -23.87 -11.82
N LEU A 44 -2.83 -23.01 -11.76
CA LEU A 44 -3.95 -23.15 -10.83
C LEU A 44 -4.81 -24.39 -11.11
N LYS A 45 -4.74 -24.95 -12.32
CA LYS A 45 -5.44 -26.21 -12.69
C LYS A 45 -4.62 -27.47 -12.41
N LEU A 46 -3.33 -27.36 -12.05
CA LEU A 46 -2.51 -28.53 -11.71
C LEU A 46 -3.13 -29.30 -10.55
N SER A 47 -3.18 -30.64 -10.65
CA SER A 47 -3.77 -31.49 -9.60
C SER A 47 -3.03 -31.42 -8.26
N ALA A 48 -1.75 -31.03 -8.28
CA ALA A 48 -0.99 -30.73 -7.06
C ALA A 48 -1.53 -29.49 -6.33
N VAL A 49 -2.10 -28.53 -7.06
CA VAL A 49 -2.65 -27.26 -6.56
C VAL A 49 -4.16 -27.39 -6.30
N ARG A 50 -4.95 -27.91 -7.24
CA ARG A 50 -6.42 -27.83 -7.21
C ARG A 50 -7.15 -29.03 -6.65
N GLN A 51 -6.51 -30.20 -6.50
CA GLN A 51 -7.30 -31.42 -6.35
C GLN A 51 -8.11 -31.42 -5.04
N HIS A 52 -9.39 -31.07 -5.19
CA HIS A 52 -10.47 -31.33 -4.27
C HIS A 52 -10.25 -32.71 -3.67
N SER A 53 -10.39 -32.79 -2.35
CA SER A 53 -10.61 -34.03 -1.62
C SER A 53 -11.08 -35.11 -2.58
N ILE A 54 -10.24 -36.13 -2.84
CA ILE A 54 -10.81 -37.41 -3.22
C ILE A 54 -11.76 -37.67 -2.06
N LYS A 55 -13.06 -37.43 -2.26
CA LYS A 55 -14.08 -37.94 -1.35
C LYS A 55 -13.65 -39.36 -1.13
N ALA A 56 -13.36 -39.71 0.12
CA ALA A 56 -13.00 -41.06 0.50
C ALA A 56 -14.14 -41.99 0.05
N LEU A 57 -14.10 -42.38 -1.22
CA LEU A 57 -14.99 -43.32 -1.84
C LEU A 57 -14.38 -44.66 -1.46
N ASN A 58 -14.80 -45.07 -0.28
CA ASN A 58 -14.66 -46.40 0.27
C ASN A 58 -13.23 -46.70 0.73
N GLY A 59 -13.17 -47.29 1.92
CA GLY A 59 -11.96 -47.38 2.71
C GLY A 59 -10.77 -48.02 2.01
N THR A 60 -9.61 -47.76 2.58
CA THR A 60 -8.30 -48.38 2.30
C THR A 60 -7.47 -47.63 1.26
N HIS A 61 -6.81 -46.56 1.69
CA HIS A 61 -5.34 -46.46 1.69
C HIS A 61 -4.91 -45.20 2.45
N HIS A 62 -4.34 -45.42 3.64
CA HIS A 62 -3.59 -44.43 4.39
C HIS A 62 -2.25 -44.23 3.68
N TYR A 63 -2.09 -43.13 2.95
CA TYR A 63 -0.79 -42.65 2.48
C TYR A 63 -0.26 -41.61 3.48
N PRO A 64 0.80 -41.92 4.24
CA PRO A 64 1.29 -41.05 5.29
C PRO A 64 2.32 -40.04 4.76
N GLN A 65 2.03 -39.30 3.68
CA GLN A 65 2.87 -38.16 3.25
C GLN A 65 2.10 -37.14 2.38
N ILE A 66 0.83 -36.85 2.65
CA ILE A 66 0.15 -35.78 1.91
C ILE A 66 0.71 -34.46 2.44
N GLN A 67 1.72 -33.91 1.75
CA GLN A 67 2.16 -32.53 1.90
C GLN A 67 0.92 -31.63 1.93
N GLU A 68 0.83 -30.73 2.90
CA GLU A 68 -0.20 -29.70 3.00
C GLU A 68 -0.44 -29.10 1.61
N ARG A 69 -1.66 -29.30 1.08
CA ARG A 69 -2.03 -28.81 -0.25
C ARG A 69 -2.46 -27.35 -0.12
N LEU A 70 -2.14 -26.56 -1.14
CA LEU A 70 -2.49 -25.14 -1.22
C LEU A 70 -4.01 -24.99 -1.36
N ASP A 71 -4.71 -24.77 -0.25
CA ASP A 71 -6.15 -24.48 -0.22
C ASP A 71 -6.38 -23.01 -0.60
N LEU A 72 -6.15 -22.69 -1.87
CA LEU A 72 -6.21 -21.32 -2.38
C LEU A 72 -7.67 -20.86 -2.54
N PRO A 73 -7.99 -19.60 -2.19
CA PRO A 73 -9.33 -19.03 -2.37
C PRO A 73 -9.66 -18.70 -3.84
N PHE A 74 -8.67 -18.77 -4.74
CA PHE A 74 -8.79 -18.52 -6.18
C PHE A 74 -8.35 -19.76 -6.98
N ASP A 75 -9.14 -20.13 -7.99
CA ASP A 75 -8.95 -21.37 -8.78
C ASP A 75 -8.72 -21.11 -10.28
N ASP A 76 -8.73 -19.85 -10.69
CA ASP A 76 -8.33 -19.35 -12.00
C ASP A 76 -7.77 -17.92 -11.90
N ASP A 77 -7.22 -17.45 -13.02
CA ASP A 77 -6.61 -16.13 -13.17
C ASP A 77 -7.62 -14.99 -12.99
N THR A 78 -8.88 -15.23 -13.36
CA THR A 78 -9.93 -14.21 -13.27
C THR A 78 -10.23 -13.92 -11.81
N LYS A 79 -10.48 -14.97 -11.02
CA LYS A 79 -10.76 -14.86 -9.59
C LYS A 79 -9.55 -14.32 -8.82
N LEU A 80 -8.33 -14.72 -9.22
CA LEU A 80 -7.11 -14.11 -8.68
C LEU A 80 -7.10 -12.59 -8.93
N CYS A 81 -7.36 -12.14 -10.15
CA CYS A 81 -7.38 -10.72 -10.48
C CYS A 81 -8.49 -9.96 -9.75
N GLU A 82 -9.70 -10.53 -9.65
CA GLU A 82 -10.80 -9.95 -8.86
C GLU A 82 -10.39 -9.76 -7.40
N MET A 83 -9.77 -10.76 -6.78
CA MET A 83 -9.30 -10.66 -5.40
C MET A 83 -8.17 -9.63 -5.22
N ILE A 84 -7.32 -9.43 -6.24
CA ILE A 84 -6.31 -8.36 -6.24
C ILE A 84 -6.97 -6.99 -6.37
N ASP A 85 -7.99 -6.86 -7.22
CA ASP A 85 -8.73 -5.62 -7.42
C ASP A 85 -9.56 -5.23 -6.19
N ASP A 86 -10.01 -6.20 -5.40
CA ASP A 86 -10.74 -6.00 -4.14
C ASP A 86 -9.86 -5.47 -2.99
N LEU A 87 -8.53 -5.50 -3.13
CA LEU A 87 -7.62 -4.95 -2.12
C LEU A 87 -7.81 -3.43 -1.95
N PRO A 88 -7.47 -2.87 -0.76
CA PRO A 88 -7.51 -1.43 -0.54
C PRO A 88 -6.76 -0.65 -1.64
N GLN A 89 -7.53 -0.04 -2.54
CA GLN A 89 -6.96 0.66 -3.68
C GLN A 89 -6.27 1.96 -3.25
N SER A 90 -5.14 2.25 -3.89
CA SER A 90 -4.50 3.55 -3.81
C SER A 90 -5.26 4.59 -4.65
N PRO A 91 -5.06 5.90 -4.42
CA PRO A 91 -5.77 6.96 -5.16
C PRO A 91 -5.66 6.82 -6.68
N ASP A 92 -6.69 7.22 -7.41
CA ASP A 92 -6.77 7.01 -8.86
C ASP A 92 -5.62 7.68 -9.63
N TRP A 93 -5.25 7.06 -10.76
CA TRP A 93 -4.38 7.71 -11.74
C TRP A 93 -5.16 8.73 -12.56
N HIS A 94 -4.57 9.89 -12.74
CA HIS A 94 -5.00 10.93 -13.66
C HIS A 94 -3.98 11.10 -14.78
N SER A 95 -4.44 11.61 -15.91
CA SER A 95 -3.56 12.06 -16.98
C SER A 95 -3.91 13.49 -17.39
N ARG A 96 -2.89 14.24 -17.78
CA ARG A 96 -3.04 15.58 -18.33
C ARG A 96 -2.04 15.77 -19.45
N THR A 97 -2.54 16.18 -20.61
CA THR A 97 -1.69 16.62 -21.71
C THR A 97 -1.23 18.05 -21.45
N LEU A 98 0.08 18.24 -21.46
CA LEU A 98 0.74 19.53 -21.35
C LEU A 98 1.27 19.90 -22.73
N THR A 99 0.94 21.11 -23.19
CA THR A 99 1.52 21.66 -24.41
C THR A 99 2.65 22.60 -24.02
N ILE A 100 3.88 22.20 -24.30
CA ILE A 100 5.08 22.99 -24.03
C ILE A 100 5.43 23.76 -25.30
N GLN A 101 5.67 25.06 -25.15
CA GLN A 101 6.21 25.90 -26.22
C GLN A 101 7.70 26.04 -25.97
N GLY A 102 8.51 25.56 -26.92
CA GLY A 102 9.95 25.76 -26.90
C GLY A 102 10.32 27.12 -27.53
N ASP A 103 11.60 27.26 -27.82
CA ASP A 103 12.20 28.39 -28.55
C ASP A 103 12.51 28.04 -30.02
N ALA A 104 12.42 26.77 -30.41
CA ALA A 104 12.61 26.30 -31.77
C ALA A 104 11.49 26.78 -32.71
N LEU A 105 11.87 27.18 -33.93
CA LEU A 105 10.96 27.55 -35.01
C LEU A 105 10.86 26.40 -36.02
N ASP A 106 9.68 26.20 -36.59
CA ASP A 106 9.48 25.32 -37.73
C ASP A 106 9.95 25.98 -39.05
N ASP A 107 9.87 25.23 -40.16
CA ASP A 107 10.26 25.71 -41.50
C ASP A 107 9.44 26.92 -41.98
N ALA A 108 8.30 27.21 -41.34
CA ALA A 108 7.44 28.36 -41.60
C ALA A 108 7.71 29.54 -40.64
N GLY A 109 8.72 29.44 -39.76
CA GLY A 109 9.09 30.47 -38.79
C GLY A 109 8.13 30.58 -37.60
N LYS A 110 7.31 29.56 -37.32
CA LYS A 110 6.40 29.51 -36.18
C LYS A 110 6.99 28.72 -35.02
N ILE A 111 6.75 29.19 -33.79
CA ILE A 111 7.20 28.49 -32.57
C ILE A 111 6.62 27.07 -32.53
N MET A 112 7.52 26.10 -32.43
CA MET A 112 7.18 24.69 -32.30
C MET A 112 6.52 24.42 -30.94
N LYS A 113 5.57 23.49 -30.95
CA LYS A 113 4.88 23.02 -29.75
C LYS A 113 5.07 21.53 -29.61
N GLU A 114 5.30 21.09 -28.39
CA GLU A 114 5.40 19.68 -28.05
C GLU A 114 4.30 19.32 -27.06
N GLU A 115 3.63 18.19 -27.29
CA GLU A 115 2.61 17.66 -26.39
C GLU A 115 3.21 16.53 -25.57
N HIS A 116 3.03 16.61 -24.25
CA HIS A 116 3.47 15.60 -23.30
C HIS A 116 2.31 15.17 -22.42
N THR A 117 2.00 13.87 -22.42
CA THR A 117 1.02 13.31 -21.49
C THR A 117 1.69 13.00 -20.16
N MET A 118 1.34 13.77 -19.14
CA MET A 118 1.78 13.53 -17.76
C MET A 118 0.74 12.68 -17.04
N TYR A 119 1.20 11.58 -16.43
CA TYR A 119 0.41 10.75 -15.53
C TYR A 119 0.74 11.11 -14.09
N TYR A 120 -0.27 11.31 -13.25
CA TYR A 120 -0.08 11.72 -11.87
C TYR A 120 -1.24 11.21 -11.00
N ARG A 121 -1.03 11.17 -9.69
CA ARG A 121 -2.10 10.94 -8.69
C ARG A 121 -2.34 12.23 -7.92
N ASN A 122 -3.53 12.39 -7.36
CA ASN A 122 -3.79 13.53 -6.47
C ASN A 122 -2.89 13.43 -5.22
N PRO A 123 -1.93 14.34 -5.00
CA PRO A 123 -0.97 14.23 -3.91
C PRO A 123 -1.65 14.30 -2.54
N ILE A 124 -2.77 15.03 -2.41
CA ILE A 124 -3.52 15.11 -1.15
C ILE A 124 -4.16 13.76 -0.82
N GLU A 125 -4.76 13.09 -1.81
CA GLU A 125 -5.32 11.76 -1.62
C GLU A 125 -4.24 10.73 -1.34
N CYS A 126 -3.06 10.85 -1.97
CA CYS A 126 -1.90 9.99 -1.68
C CYS A 126 -1.45 10.14 -0.22
N VAL A 127 -1.32 11.37 0.27
CA VAL A 127 -0.97 11.61 1.68
C VAL A 127 -2.05 11.07 2.59
N GLN A 128 -3.33 11.34 2.33
CA GLN A 128 -4.43 10.79 3.14
C GLN A 128 -4.44 9.26 3.17
N ALA A 129 -4.16 8.62 2.04
CA ALA A 129 -4.06 7.17 1.91
C ALA A 129 -2.88 6.59 2.71
N LEU A 130 -1.73 7.27 2.72
CA LEU A 130 -0.56 6.86 3.50
C LEU A 130 -0.78 7.04 5.00
N LEU A 131 -1.24 8.22 5.43
CA LEU A 131 -1.47 8.51 6.85
C LEU A 131 -2.65 7.70 7.44
N GLY A 132 -3.59 7.25 6.59
CA GLY A 132 -4.69 6.38 6.99
C GLY A 132 -4.33 4.89 7.05
N SER A 133 -3.16 4.49 6.55
CA SER A 133 -2.77 3.08 6.51
C SER A 133 -2.39 2.58 7.91
N THR A 134 -3.06 1.50 8.34
CA THR A 134 -2.78 0.84 9.61
C THR A 134 -1.34 0.31 9.70
N HIS A 135 -0.79 -0.17 8.58
CA HIS A 135 0.57 -0.71 8.49
C HIS A 135 1.68 0.31 8.71
N LEU A 136 1.41 1.60 8.51
CA LEU A 136 2.40 2.65 8.68
C LEU A 136 2.33 3.30 10.06
N ARG A 137 1.33 2.97 10.89
CA ARG A 137 1.11 3.63 12.20
C ARG A 137 2.34 3.61 13.09
N ASP A 138 3.01 2.46 13.19
CA ASP A 138 4.20 2.29 14.04
C ASP A 138 5.47 2.92 13.44
N HIS A 139 5.39 3.39 12.18
CA HIS A 139 6.48 4.05 11.47
C HIS A 139 6.25 5.57 11.32
N LEU A 140 5.13 6.10 11.80
CA LEU A 140 4.77 7.49 11.68
C LEU A 140 4.97 8.22 13.02
N GLU A 141 6.03 9.02 13.11
CA GLU A 141 6.29 9.88 14.26
C GLU A 141 5.67 11.28 14.04
N TYR A 142 4.49 11.50 14.63
CA TYR A 142 3.84 12.82 14.59
C TYR A 142 4.20 13.70 15.78
N GLU A 143 4.65 13.09 16.88
CA GLU A 143 4.97 13.81 18.10
C GLU A 143 6.19 14.69 17.87
N PRO A 144 6.15 15.96 18.26
CA PRO A 144 7.25 16.87 18.04
C PRO A 144 8.34 16.54 19.05
N VAL A 145 9.51 16.11 18.58
CA VAL A 145 10.58 15.61 19.45
C VAL A 145 11.77 16.57 19.46
N LYS A 146 12.27 16.86 20.67
CA LYS A 146 13.55 17.54 20.81
C LYS A 146 14.73 16.56 20.90
N LYS A 147 15.28 16.16 19.74
CA LYS A 147 16.52 15.36 19.62
C LYS A 147 17.82 16.17 19.83
N TRP A 148 18.77 15.60 20.56
CA TRP A 148 20.06 16.22 20.87
C TRP A 148 21.18 15.20 20.72
N LEU A 149 22.38 15.65 20.35
CA LEU A 149 23.57 14.80 20.43
C LEU A 149 23.99 14.67 21.90
N GLU A 150 24.09 13.44 22.39
CA GLU A 150 24.72 13.16 23.67
C GLU A 150 26.22 12.96 23.46
N SER A 151 27.01 13.87 24.01
CA SER A 151 28.47 13.76 24.10
C SER A 151 28.90 14.17 25.50
N GLN A 152 29.82 13.43 26.11
CA GLN A 152 30.32 13.73 27.45
C GLN A 152 31.23 14.97 27.47
N ASP A 153 31.88 15.28 26.34
CA ASP A 153 32.94 16.29 26.26
C ASP A 153 32.58 17.49 25.37
N ALA A 154 31.34 17.54 24.85
CA ALA A 154 30.88 18.61 23.95
C ALA A 154 29.58 19.24 24.44
N PRO A 155 29.32 20.53 24.09
CA PRO A 155 28.05 21.16 24.39
C PRO A 155 26.89 20.41 23.71
N ARG A 156 25.74 20.40 24.37
CA ARG A 156 24.52 19.76 23.87
C ARG A 156 24.10 20.43 22.56
N GLU A 157 24.24 19.71 21.45
CA GLU A 157 23.91 20.21 20.11
C GLU A 157 22.55 19.69 19.65
N ARG A 158 21.79 20.58 19.02
CA ARG A 158 20.44 20.32 18.50
C ARG A 158 20.54 19.52 17.20
N VAL A 159 19.80 18.41 17.10
CA VAL A 159 19.72 17.61 15.86
C VAL A 159 18.39 17.88 15.17
N PHE A 160 18.49 18.16 13.86
CA PHE A 160 17.37 18.25 12.94
C PHE A 160 17.57 17.22 11.84
N ASP A 161 16.83 16.11 11.89
CA ASP A 161 16.89 15.02 10.91
C ASP A 161 15.56 14.83 10.19
N GLU A 162 14.46 14.89 10.92
CA GLU A 162 13.10 14.76 10.39
C GLU A 162 12.22 15.96 10.73
N MET A 163 11.07 16.06 10.05
CA MET A 163 10.12 17.18 10.22
C MET A 163 9.65 17.36 11.67
N ASN A 164 9.44 16.28 12.42
CA ASN A 164 9.02 16.31 13.83
C ASN A 164 10.10 16.85 14.78
N THR A 165 11.36 16.93 14.34
CA THR A 165 12.46 17.56 15.10
C THR A 165 12.63 19.05 14.82
N GLY A 166 11.99 19.57 13.78
CA GLY A 166 12.04 20.99 13.41
C GLY A 166 11.18 21.87 14.33
N ASP A 167 11.67 23.08 14.63
CA ASP A 167 10.96 24.01 15.52
C ASP A 167 9.58 24.42 14.97
N LEU A 168 9.45 24.54 13.64
CA LEU A 168 8.18 24.86 12.99
C LEU A 168 7.06 23.86 13.33
N TRP A 169 7.38 22.57 13.39
CA TRP A 169 6.39 21.53 13.71
C TRP A 169 5.94 21.62 15.17
N HIS A 170 6.88 21.92 16.08
CA HIS A 170 6.58 22.23 17.48
C HIS A 170 5.62 23.42 17.59
N GLU A 171 5.91 24.51 16.89
CA GLU A 171 5.09 25.73 16.92
C GLU A 171 3.68 25.51 16.35
N LEU A 172 3.57 24.80 15.22
CA LEU A 172 2.29 24.50 14.58
C LEU A 172 1.39 23.63 15.47
N GLN A 173 1.95 22.62 16.14
CA GLN A 173 1.14 21.77 17.02
C GLN A 173 0.73 22.48 18.31
N VAL A 174 1.64 23.25 18.93
CA VAL A 174 1.32 24.02 20.14
C VAL A 174 0.26 25.09 19.85
N SER A 175 0.38 25.81 18.73
CA SER A 175 -0.63 26.83 18.34
C SER A 175 -2.00 26.21 18.05
N THR A 176 -2.03 25.03 17.41
CA THR A 176 -3.28 24.29 17.16
C THR A 176 -3.95 23.87 18.48
N VAL A 177 -3.19 23.38 19.46
CA VAL A 177 -3.69 22.99 20.79
C VAL A 177 -4.23 24.20 21.57
N LEU A 178 -3.56 25.35 21.51
CA LEU A 178 -4.00 26.57 22.19
C LEU A 178 -5.26 27.20 21.57
N SER A 179 -5.46 27.02 20.26
CA SER A 179 -6.63 27.56 19.54
C SER A 179 -7.92 26.74 19.73
N SER A 180 -7.81 25.47 20.14
CA SER A 180 -8.93 24.52 20.16
C SER A 180 -9.66 24.38 21.50
N GLY A 181 -9.19 25.01 22.58
CA GLY A 181 -9.99 25.37 23.76
C GLY A 181 -10.78 24.27 24.50
N HIS A 182 -10.63 23.00 24.14
CA HIS A 182 -11.24 21.85 24.81
C HIS A 182 -10.12 20.92 25.27
N TYR A 183 -9.74 21.10 26.53
CA TYR A 183 -8.89 20.17 27.25
C TYR A 183 -9.74 18.97 27.66
N GLU A 184 -9.99 18.07 26.72
CA GLU A 184 -10.12 16.66 27.07
C GLU A 184 -8.83 15.98 26.66
N ASP A 185 -8.38 15.08 27.52
CA ASP A 185 -7.15 14.32 27.49
C ASP A 185 -7.08 13.48 26.20
N CYS A 186 -6.83 14.12 25.06
CA CYS A 186 -6.53 13.47 23.79
C CYS A 186 -5.10 12.92 23.86
N ARG A 187 -4.94 11.88 24.69
CA ARG A 187 -4.17 10.73 24.21
C ARG A 187 -4.84 10.32 22.92
N LEU A 188 -4.26 10.72 21.79
CA LEU A 188 -4.49 10.08 20.50
C LEU A 188 -4.05 8.62 20.67
N THR A 189 -4.93 7.84 21.28
CA THR A 189 -4.85 6.39 21.31
C THR A 189 -5.41 5.98 19.96
N ILE A 190 -4.49 5.67 19.05
CA ILE A 190 -4.78 5.15 17.71
C ILE A 190 -5.21 3.69 17.81
#